data_AF-A0A2U3LJF8-F1
#
_entry.id   AF-A0A2U3LJF8-F1
#
_cell.length_a   1.000
_cell.length_b   1.000
_cell.length_c   1.000
_cell.angle_alpha   90.00
_cell.angle_beta   90.00
_cell.angle_gamma   90.00
#
_symmetry.space_group_name_H-M   'P 1'
#
loop_
_entity.id
_entity.type
_entity.pdbx_description
1 polymer ?
#
loop_
_entity_poly.entity_id
_entity_poly.type
_entity_poly.pdbx_seq_one_letter_code
_entity_poly.pdbx_strand_id
1 'polypeptide(L)' 'MKYDMKWTYTIFRSDEDLDSIQRTLDSMGQDGWELVSVSHQQLVDEQDQAFDQYTFFLKQPAA' A
#
# COMPACT_ATOMS: atom_id res chain seq x y z
N MET A 1 6.32 6.85 28.56
CA MET A 1 5.77 5.78 27.70
C MET A 1 6.41 5.93 26.33
N LYS A 2 7.17 4.93 25.86
CA LYS A 2 7.58 4.90 24.46
C LYS A 2 6.38 4.34 23.69
N TYR A 3 5.78 5.16 22.85
CA TYR A 3 4.83 4.67 21.84
C TYR A 3 5.68 3.99 20.78
N ASP A 4 5.73 2.65 20.77
CA ASP A 4 6.29 1.96 19.61
C ASP A 4 5.39 2.25 18.41
N MET A 5 5.97 2.45 17.22
CA MET A 5 5.22 2.73 15.99
C MET A 5 5.38 1.52 15.08
N LYS A 6 4.25 0.97 14.61
CA LYS A 6 4.27 -0.09 13.61
C LYS A 6 4.24 0.53 12.22
N TRP A 7 4.99 -0.06 11.31
CA TRP A 7 5.03 0.33 9.89
C TRP A 7 4.72 -0.90 9.03
N THR A 8 3.98 -0.68 7.95
CA THR A 8 3.72 -1.70 6.94
C THR A 8 3.70 -1.06 5.56
N TYR A 9 3.83 -1.88 4.52
CA TYR A 9 3.62 -1.46 3.15
C TYR A 9 2.81 -2.50 2.38
N THR A 10 2.03 -2.02 1.41
CA THR A 10 1.31 -2.88 0.45
C THR A 10 1.64 -2.41 -0.97
N ILE A 11 1.70 -3.36 -1.90
CA ILE A 11 2.05 -3.12 -3.30
C ILE A 11 0.83 -3.47 -4.14
N PHE A 12 0.47 -2.57 -5.04
CA PHE A 12 -0.55 -2.80 -6.05
C PHE A 12 -0.02 -2.55 -7.44
N ARG A 13 -0.53 -3.27 -8.43
CA ARG A 13 -0.21 -3.06 -9.84
C ARG A 13 -1.40 -2.46 -10.59
N SER A 14 -1.14 -1.76 -11.69
CA SER A 14 -2.19 -1.14 -12.51
C SER A 14 -3.17 -2.11 -13.15
N ASP A 15 -2.77 -3.37 -13.32
CA ASP A 15 -3.61 -4.44 -13.85
C ASP A 15 -4.50 -5.09 -12.78
N GLU A 16 -4.33 -4.70 -11.50
CA GLU A 16 -5.20 -5.15 -10.42
C GLU A 16 -6.51 -4.35 -10.37
N ASP A 17 -7.56 -5.01 -9.89
CA ASP A 17 -8.90 -4.45 -9.73
C ASP A 17 -8.91 -3.29 -8.73
N LEU A 18 -9.24 -2.08 -9.20
CA LEU A 18 -9.32 -0.86 -8.37
C LEU A 18 -10.27 -1.04 -7.17
N ASP A 19 -11.35 -1.80 -7.32
CA ASP A 19 -12.30 -2.05 -6.23
C ASP A 19 -11.68 -2.96 -5.15
N SER A 20 -10.75 -3.84 -5.53
CA SER A 20 -9.97 -4.66 -4.58
C SER A 20 -8.95 -3.83 -3.81
N ILE A 21 -8.28 -2.90 -4.50
CA ILE A 21 -7.33 -1.96 -3.89
C ILE A 21 -8.04 -1.10 -2.85
N GLN A 22 -9.17 -0.48 -3.20
CA GLN A 22 -9.94 0.37 -2.28
C GLN A 22 -10.41 -0.42 -1.05
N ARG A 23 -10.94 -1.63 -1.22
CA ARG A 23 -11.38 -2.48 -0.10
C ARG A 23 -10.24 -2.82 0.87
N THR A 24 -9.04 -3.06 0.34
CA THR A 24 -7.85 -3.34 1.16
C THR A 24 -7.46 -2.12 1.99
N LEU A 25 -7.43 -0.93 1.37
CA LEU A 25 -7.10 0.31 2.06
C LEU A 25 -8.15 0.68 3.11
N ASP A 26 -9.44 0.48 2.82
CA ASP A 26 -10.52 0.71 3.77
C ASP A 26 -10.41 -0.21 4.99
N SER A 27 -10.11 -1.50 4.79
CA SER A 27 -9.87 -2.45 5.89
C SER A 27 -8.69 -2.03 6.75
N MET A 28 -7.58 -1.59 6.13
CA MET A 28 -6.41 -1.10 6.88
C MET A 28 -6.74 0.15 7.69
N GLY A 29 -7.53 1.07 7.13
CA GLY A 29 -8.02 2.25 7.85
C GLY A 29 -8.90 1.89 9.05
N GLN A 30 -9.77 0.88 8.92
CA GLN A 30 -10.59 0.37 10.03
C GLN A 30 -9.75 -0.25 11.15
N ASP A 31 -8.64 -0.91 10.80
CA ASP A 31 -7.68 -1.47 11.74
C ASP A 31 -6.80 -0.40 12.42
N GLY A 32 -6.93 0.86 12.04
CA GLY A 32 -6.21 2.00 12.61
C GLY A 32 -4.87 2.31 11.95
N TRP A 33 -4.60 1.76 10.76
CA TRP A 33 -3.46 2.15 9.94
C TRP A 33 -3.71 3.50 9.25
N GLU A 34 -2.72 4.37 9.31
CA GLU A 34 -2.71 5.67 8.65
C GLU A 34 -1.81 5.62 7.42
N LEU A 35 -2.34 6.05 6.28
CA LEU A 35 -1.54 6.23 5.07
C LEU A 35 -0.55 7.40 5.26
N VAL A 36 0.73 7.14 5.05
CA VAL A 36 1.80 8.13 5.20
C VAL A 36 2.29 8.64 3.84
N SER A 37 2.51 7.72 2.90
CA SER A 37 2.99 8.06 1.56
C SER A 37 2.62 6.98 0.55
N VAL A 38 2.54 7.38 -0.71
CA VAL A 38 2.41 6.47 -1.85
C VAL A 38 3.57 6.74 -2.80
N SER A 39 4.28 5.70 -3.22
CA SER A 39 5.24 5.79 -4.32
C SER A 39 4.65 5.12 -5.56
N HIS A 40 4.89 5.74 -6.71
CA HIS A 40 4.51 5.21 -8.02
C HIS A 40 5.79 4.97 -8.83
N GLN A 41 5.85 3.83 -9.51
CA GLN A 41 6.95 3.45 -10.39
C GLN A 41 6.39 2.72 -11.60
N GLN A 42 6.84 3.08 -12.80
CA GLN A 42 6.57 2.29 -14.00
C GLN A 42 7.64 1.21 -14.13
N LEU A 43 7.23 -0.05 -14.21
CA LEU A 43 8.09 -1.22 -14.31
C LEU A 43 7.78 -2.00 -15.58
N VAL A 44 8.66 -2.93 -15.91
CA VAL A 44 8.51 -3.85 -17.04
C VAL A 44 8.65 -5.27 -16.51
N ASP A 45 7.75 -6.16 -16.91
CA ASP A 45 7.78 -7.57 -16.51
C ASP A 45 8.73 -8.41 -17.39
N GLU A 46 8.76 -9.72 -17.17
CA GLU A 46 9.62 -10.64 -17.93
C GLU A 46 9.21 -10.78 -19.41
N GLN A 47 8.05 -10.28 -19.80
CA GLN A 47 7.49 -10.32 -21.16
C GLN A 47 7.62 -8.97 -21.88
N ASP A 48 8.44 -8.05 -21.35
CA ASP A 48 8.57 -6.67 -21.83
C ASP A 48 7.26 -5.85 -21.76
N GLN A 49 6.29 -6.26 -20.92
CA GLN A 49 5.06 -5.53 -20.72
C GLN A 49 5.23 -4.47 -19.62
N ALA A 50 4.96 -3.21 -19.96
CA ALA A 50 4.97 -2.12 -18.99
C ALA A 50 3.73 -2.16 -18.10
N PHE A 51 3.92 -1.96 -16.79
CA PHE A 51 2.87 -1.81 -15.80
C PHE A 51 3.25 -0.75 -14.76
N ASP A 52 2.25 -0.10 -14.16
CA ASP A 52 2.47 0.78 -13.03
C ASP A 52 2.41 0.00 -11.73
N GLN A 53 3.34 0.28 -10.83
CA GLN A 53 3.36 -0.23 -9.47
C GLN A 53 3.17 0.92 -8.48
N TYR A 54 2.24 0.73 -7.56
CA TYR A 54 1.97 1.64 -6.46
C TYR A 54 2.35 0.97 -5.14
N THR A 55 3.18 1.61 -4.33
CA THR A 55 3.51 1.15 -2.98
C THR A 55 2.99 2.13 -1.95
N PHE A 56 2.09 1.65 -1.09
CA PHE A 56 1.47 2.42 -0.03
C PHE A 56 2.20 2.13 1.27
N PHE A 57 2.68 3.17 1.94
CA PHE A 57 3.35 3.07 3.23
C PHE A 57 2.40 3.53 4.32
N LEU A 58 2.14 2.67 5.29
CA LEU A 58 1.21 2.93 6.38
C LEU A 58 1.89 2.78 7.73
N LYS A 59 1.39 3.53 8.71
CA LYS A 59 1.83 3.46 10.10
C LYS A 59 0.64 3.26 11.05
N GLN A 60 0.86 2.63 12.19
CA GLN A 60 -0.14 2.50 13.24
C GLN A 60 0.53 2.65 14.62
N PRO A 61 -0.08 3.37 15.58
CA PRO A 61 0.41 3.37 16.96
C PRO A 61 0.46 1.93 17.50
N ALA A 62 1.57 1.50 18.10
CA ALA A 62 1.56 0.24 18.82
C ALA A 62 0.60 0.36 20.00
N ALA A 63 -0.32 -0.61 20.08
CA ALA A 63 -1.25 -0.78 21.19
C ALA A 63 -0.52 -1.01 22.52
#